data_AF-X1UE01-F1
#
_entry.id   AF-X1UE01-F1
#
_cell.length_a   1.000
_cell.length_b   1.000
_cell.length_c   1.000
_cell.angle_alpha   90.00
_cell.angle_beta   90.00
_cell.angle_gamma   90.00
#
_symmetry.space_group_name_H-M   'P 1'
#
loop_
_entity.id
_entity.type
_entity.pdbx_description
1 polymer ?
#
loop_
_entity_poly.entity_id
_entity_poly.type
_entity_poly.pdbx_seq_one_letter_code
_entity_poly.pdbx_strand_id
1 'polypeptide(L)'
;MLVFIDPTKLFYFLHVQSHEGKWLVFPVKIIEIKGKLGIGEVGGVKRKVSLLLLDEVKVGDYVLLHAGFAISKVKKEEAEELLEMLASLDV
;
A
#
# COMPACT_ATOMS: atom_id res chain seq x y z
N MET A 1 -4.27 25.98 -8.95
CA MET A 1 -4.62 25.63 -7.56
C MET A 1 -3.54 24.67 -7.06
N LEU A 2 -2.61 25.17 -6.25
CA LEU A 2 -1.49 24.37 -5.73
C LEU A 2 -2.02 23.41 -4.66
N VAL A 3 -1.99 22.11 -4.96
CA VAL A 3 -2.29 21.07 -3.99
C VAL A 3 -1.20 21.13 -2.92
N PHE A 4 -1.58 21.49 -1.69
CA PHE A 4 -0.71 21.32 -0.52
C PHE A 4 -0.47 19.82 -0.33
N ILE A 5 0.61 19.31 -0.93
CA ILE A 5 1.11 17.97 -0.61
C ILE A 5 1.78 18.11 0.76
N ASP A 6 1.21 17.44 1.76
CA ASP A 6 1.80 17.30 3.08
C ASP A 6 3.31 16.95 2.96
N PRO A 7 4.22 17.58 3.72
CA PRO A 7 5.66 17.36 3.59
C PRO A 7 6.07 15.89 3.72
N THR A 8 5.33 15.11 4.51
CA THR A 8 5.54 13.66 4.67
C THR A 8 5.15 12.91 3.39
N LYS A 9 4.02 13.28 2.77
CA LYS A 9 3.61 12.74 1.46
C LYS A 9 4.59 13.13 0.36
N LEU A 10 5.10 14.37 0.37
CA LEU A 10 6.07 14.86 -0.61
C LEU A 10 7.43 14.15 -0.47
N PHE A 11 7.89 13.94 0.77
CA PHE A 11 9.10 13.18 1.06
C PHE A 11 9.00 11.75 0.51
N TYR A 12 7.91 11.04 0.80
CA TYR A 12 7.67 9.70 0.26
C TYR A 12 7.58 9.68 -1.27
N PHE A 13 6.89 10.64 -1.86
CA PHE A 13 6.73 10.72 -3.32
C PHE A 13 8.08 10.97 -4.03
N LEU A 14 8.91 11.86 -3.50
CA LEU A 14 10.17 12.26 -4.15
C LEU A 14 11.36 11.33 -3.83
N HIS A 15 11.44 10.76 -2.63
CA HIS A 15 12.66 10.07 -2.17
C HIS A 15 12.55 8.54 -2.20
N VAL A 16 11.34 7.98 -2.15
CA VAL A 16 11.16 6.52 -2.07
C VAL A 16 10.93 5.89 -3.46
N GLN A 17 10.41 6.64 -4.43
CA GLN A 17 10.16 6.12 -5.78
C GLN A 17 11.39 6.09 -6.71
N SER A 18 12.55 6.61 -6.28
CA SER A 18 13.68 6.92 -7.16
C SER A 18 14.98 6.15 -6.85
N HIS A 19 14.91 4.83 -6.73
CA HIS A 19 16.11 4.02 -6.88
C HIS A 19 15.87 2.78 -7.74
N GLU A 20 16.83 2.45 -8.58
CA GLU A 20 16.83 1.39 -9.60
C GLU A 20 16.89 -0.05 -9.03
N GLY A 21 15.96 -0.41 -8.14
CA GLY A 21 15.89 -1.78 -7.63
C GLY A 21 14.51 -2.10 -7.08
N LYS A 22 13.73 -2.89 -7.83
CA LYS A 22 12.45 -3.53 -7.46
C LYS A 22 12.08 -3.37 -5.97
N TRP A 23 11.35 -2.30 -5.67
CA TRP A 23 10.78 -2.07 -4.34
C TRP A 23 9.55 -2.94 -4.21
N LEU A 24 9.61 -3.96 -3.35
CA LEU A 24 8.51 -4.89 -3.08
C LEU A 24 7.33 -4.12 -2.46
N VAL A 25 6.43 -3.68 -3.31
CA VAL A 25 5.12 -3.19 -2.92
C VAL A 25 4.18 -4.38 -3.00
N PHE A 26 3.57 -4.74 -1.87
CA PHE A 26 2.64 -5.85 -1.83
C PHE A 26 1.21 -5.33 -1.74
N PRO A 27 0.29 -5.82 -2.58
CA PRO A 27 -1.12 -5.57 -2.37
C PRO A 27 -1.58 -6.32 -1.12
N VAL A 28 -2.17 -5.59 -0.18
CA VAL A 28 -2.75 -6.15 1.04
C VAL A 28 -4.20 -5.73 1.15
N LYS A 29 -5.06 -6.67 1.53
CA LYS A 29 -6.47 -6.39 1.82
C LYS A 29 -6.62 -5.88 3.24
N ILE A 30 -7.27 -4.74 3.42
CA ILE A 30 -7.54 -4.22 4.76
C ILE A 30 -8.67 -5.00 5.41
N ILE A 31 -8.39 -5.63 6.55
CA ILE A 31 -9.35 -6.46 7.30
C ILE A 31 -9.81 -5.82 8.62
N GLU A 32 -9.07 -4.84 9.14
CA GLU A 32 -9.44 -4.08 10.35
C GLU A 32 -8.90 -2.64 10.24
N ILE A 33 -9.63 -1.66 10.79
CA ILE A 33 -9.21 -0.26 10.89
C ILE A 33 -9.47 0.28 12.29
N LYS A 34 -8.45 0.94 12.86
CA LYS A 34 -8.48 1.70 14.11
C LYS A 34 -7.83 3.06 13.89
N GLY A 35 -8.64 4.07 13.58
CA GLY A 35 -8.15 5.41 13.24
C GLY A 35 -7.31 5.39 11.95
N LYS A 36 -6.05 5.82 12.04
CA LYS A 36 -5.09 5.80 10.92
C LYS A 36 -4.19 4.57 10.92
N LEU A 37 -4.50 3.55 11.72
CA LEU A 37 -3.82 2.26 11.71
C LEU A 37 -4.80 1.17 11.24
N GLY A 38 -4.37 0.30 10.35
CA GLY A 38 -5.13 -0.85 9.89
C GLY A 38 -4.36 -2.16 10.04
N ILE A 39 -5.08 -3.26 9.87
CA ILE A 39 -4.49 -4.59 9.66
C ILE A 39 -4.75 -4.96 8.20
N GLY A 40 -3.67 -5.20 7.46
CA GLY A 40 -3.70 -5.74 6.10
C GLY A 40 -3.38 -7.23 6.11
N GLU A 41 -4.02 -7.99 5.23
CA GLU A 41 -3.78 -9.41 5.02
C GLU A 41 -3.42 -9.70 3.56
N VAL A 42 -2.40 -10.54 3.37
CA VAL A 42 -2.00 -11.09 2.08
C VAL A 42 -1.53 -12.52 2.28
N GLY A 43 -2.07 -13.47 1.51
CA GLY A 43 -1.69 -14.89 1.60
C GLY A 43 -1.80 -15.48 3.02
N GLY A 44 -2.75 -15.04 3.83
CA GLY A 44 -2.92 -15.45 5.23
C GLY A 44 -1.96 -14.78 6.24
N VAL A 45 -1.00 -13.97 5.78
CA VAL A 45 -0.10 -13.20 6.64
C VAL A 45 -0.72 -11.85 6.97
N LYS A 46 -0.82 -11.53 8.26
CA LYS A 46 -1.34 -10.25 8.76
C LYS A 46 -0.20 -9.28 9.06
N ARG A 47 -0.35 -8.02 8.65
CA ARG A 47 0.61 -6.94 8.91
C ARG A 47 -0.11 -5.67 9.37
N LYS A 48 0.54 -4.93 10.26
CA LYS A 48 0.10 -3.57 10.60
C LYS A 48 0.36 -2.65 9.41
N VAL A 49 -0.61 -1.82 9.09
CA VAL A 49 -0.57 -0.90 7.96
C VAL A 49 -0.87 0.50 8.47
N SER A 50 0.05 1.43 8.26
CA SER A 50 -0.20 2.85 8.49
C SER A 50 -1.02 3.41 7.32
N LEU A 51 -2.20 3.93 7.63
CA LEU A 51 -3.11 4.58 6.68
C LEU A 51 -2.94 6.11 6.68
N LEU A 52 -1.87 6.63 7.29
CA LEU A 52 -1.63 8.08 7.42
C LEU A 52 -1.57 8.81 6.08
N LEU A 53 -1.09 8.14 5.03
CA LEU A 53 -0.90 8.75 3.72
C LEU A 53 -2.17 8.73 2.85
N LEU A 54 -3.16 7.92 3.23
CA LEU A 54 -4.39 7.73 2.48
C LEU A 54 -5.60 8.23 3.28
N ASP A 55 -6.57 8.72 2.53
CA ASP A 55 -7.87 9.11 3.05
C ASP A 55 -8.93 8.12 2.53
N GLU A 56 -10.01 7.96 3.29
CA GLU A 56 -11.17 7.14 2.91
C GLU A 56 -10.85 5.65 2.60
N VAL A 57 -9.89 5.05 3.30
CA VAL A 57 -9.66 3.60 3.27
C VAL A 57 -10.71 2.90 4.14
N LYS A 58 -11.32 1.85 3.60
CA LYS A 58 -12.33 1.04 4.26
C LYS A 58 -11.88 -0.41 4.39
N VAL A 59 -12.46 -1.13 5.35
CA VAL A 59 -12.31 -2.58 5.43
C VAL A 59 -12.83 -3.20 4.13
N GLY A 60 -12.04 -4.08 3.54
CA GLY A 60 -12.27 -4.68 2.22
C GLY A 60 -11.48 -4.03 1.09
N ASP A 61 -10.97 -2.81 1.26
CA ASP A 61 -10.11 -2.16 0.26
C ASP A 61 -8.77 -2.86 0.15
N TYR A 62 -8.21 -2.86 -1.06
CA TYR A 62 -6.83 -3.26 -1.31
C TYR A 62 -5.93 -2.04 -1.37
N VAL A 63 -4.79 -2.12 -0.69
CA VAL A 63 -3.79 -1.07 -0.68
C VAL A 63 -2.41 -1.62 -0.99
N LEU A 64 -1.60 -0.78 -1.59
CA LEU A 64 -0.18 -1.03 -1.82
C LEU A 64 0.60 -0.73 -0.54
N LEU A 65 1.20 -1.76 0.06
CA LEU A 65 2.00 -1.65 1.26
C LEU A 65 3.47 -1.45 0.91
N HIS A 66 4.08 -0.40 1.44
CA HIS A 66 5.51 -0.15 1.33
C HIS A 66 6.08 0.34 2.66
N ALA A 67 7.10 -0.35 3.18
CA ALA A 67 7.75 -0.02 4.46
C ALA A 67 6.78 0.21 5.64
N GLY A 68 5.63 -0.49 5.66
CA GLY A 68 4.61 -0.36 6.70
C GLY A 68 3.54 0.72 6.45
N PHE A 69 3.61 1.46 5.34
CA PHE A 69 2.64 2.48 4.96
C PHE A 69 1.83 2.03 3.74
N ALA A 70 0.52 2.29 3.78
CA ALA A 70 -0.31 2.23 2.60
C ALA A 70 -0.03 3.47 1.74
N ILE A 71 0.47 3.27 0.52
CA ILE A 71 0.88 4.36 -0.37
C ILE A 71 -0.15 4.67 -1.46
N SER A 72 -1.00 3.70 -1.81
CA SER A 72 -2.11 3.88 -2.74
C SER A 72 -3.21 2.85 -2.50
N LYS A 73 -4.45 3.21 -2.84
CA LYS A 73 -5.53 2.23 -3.05
C LYS A 73 -5.38 1.62 -4.43
N VAL A 74 -5.72 0.34 -4.56
CA VAL A 74 -5.78 -0.37 -5.83
C VAL A 74 -7.12 -1.09 -5.95
N LYS A 75 -7.55 -1.31 -7.19
CA LYS A 75 -8.74 -2.14 -7.41
C LYS A 75 -8.42 -3.59 -7.07
N LYS A 76 -9.47 -4.35 -6.79
CA LYS A 76 -9.33 -5.76 -6.45
C LYS A 76 -8.71 -6.54 -7.61
N GLU A 77 -9.15 -6.27 -8.83
CA GLU A 77 -8.69 -6.94 -10.05
C GLU A 77 -7.21 -6.66 -10.29
N GLU A 78 -6.80 -5.39 -10.19
CA GLU A 78 -5.39 -4.96 -10.29
C GLU A 78 -4.52 -5.59 -9.21
N ALA A 79 -5.05 -5.75 -7.99
CA ALA A 79 -4.36 -6.42 -6.89
C ALA A 79 -4.19 -7.92 -7.14
N GLU A 80 -5.21 -8.58 -7.69
CA GLU A 80 -5.17 -10.00 -8.06
C GLU A 80 -4.16 -10.25 -9.19
N GLU A 81 -4.19 -9.44 -10.26
CA GLU A 81 -3.21 -9.49 -11.34
C GLU A 81 -1.77 -9.33 -10.82
N LEU A 82 -1.55 -8.37 -9.92
CA LEU A 82 -0.24 -8.16 -9.31
C LEU A 82 0.19 -9.36 -8.45
N LEU A 83 -0.73 -9.98 -7.70
CA LEU A 83 -0.44 -11.18 -6.90
C LEU A 83 -0.10 -12.37 -7.79
N GLU A 84 -0.80 -12.55 -8.91
CA GLU A 84 -0.51 -13.59 -9.90
C GLU A 84 0.87 -13.38 -10.53
N MET A 85 1.18 -12.15 -10.93
CA MET A 85 2.50 -11.78 -11.44
C MET A 85 3.60 -12.06 -10.41
N LEU A 86 3.39 -11.69 -9.14
CA LEU A 86 4.34 -11.96 -8.06
C LEU A 86 4.50 -13.46 -7.78
N ALA A 87 3.42 -14.24 -7.84
CA ALA A 87 3.47 -15.69 -7.66
C ALA A 87 4.20 -16.42 -8.80
N SER A 88 4.19 -15.85 -10.01
CA SER A 88 4.93 -16.40 -11.16
C SER A 88 6.42 -16.09 -11.16
N LEU A 89 6.85 -15.14 -10.31
CA LEU A 89 8.26 -14.82 -10.11
C LEU A 89 8.77 -15.68 -8.94
N ASP A 90 9.61 -16.66 -9.22
CA ASP A 90 10.32 -17.45 -8.20
C ASP A 90 11.25 -16.52 -7.38
N VAL A 91 10.71 -15.86 -6.36
CA VAL A 91 11.45 -15.03 -5.38
C VAL A 91 11.65 -15.74 -4.06
#